data_AF-A0A937Q417-F1
#
_entry.id   AF-A0A937Q417-F1
#
_cell.length_a   1.000
_cell.length_b   1.000
_cell.length_c   1.000
_cell.angle_alpha   90.00
_cell.angle_beta   90.00
_cell.angle_gamma   90.00
#
_symmetry.space_group_name_H-M   'P 1'
#
loop_
_entity.id
_entity.type
_entity.pdbx_description
1 polymer ?
#
loop_
_entity_poly.entity_id
_entity_poly.type
_entity_poly.pdbx_seq_one_letter_code
_entity_poly.pdbx_strand_id
1 'polypeptide(L)'
;MLRKLVVGPYQANCYILGCKETKEGLVIDPGDEVFRIIKEISSLGLNIRYTLITHGHIDHVGGAQELKKITKAPVLIHPLDSGGLVFEPDGRLVDGQKIPLGNFEISVI
;
A
#
# COMPACT_ATOMS: atom_id res chain seq x y z
N MET A 1 1.33 0.48 -14.47
CA MET A 1 2.51 -0.39 -14.31
C MET A 1 2.40 -1.10 -12.98
N LEU A 2 2.96 -2.31 -12.86
CA LEU A 2 2.94 -3.09 -11.64
C LEU A 2 4.35 -3.60 -11.33
N ARG A 3 4.78 -3.45 -10.08
CA ARG A 3 6.00 -4.04 -9.52
C ARG A 3 5.66 -4.87 -8.29
N LYS A 4 6.38 -5.96 -8.12
CA LYS A 4 6.29 -6.84 -6.97
C LYS A 4 7.64 -6.89 -6.28
N LEU A 5 7.63 -6.71 -4.97
CA LEU A 5 8.77 -6.89 -4.09
C LEU A 5 8.43 -7.99 -3.09
N VAL A 6 9.34 -8.94 -2.93
CA VAL A 6 9.27 -9.89 -1.81
C VAL A 6 9.99 -9.24 -0.64
N VAL A 7 9.27 -9.09 0.47
CA VAL A 7 9.74 -8.35 1.65
C VAL A 7 9.63 -9.18 2.92
N GLY A 8 10.58 -8.94 3.83
CA GLY A 8 10.58 -9.49 5.17
C GLY A 8 10.89 -10.99 5.25
N PRO A 9 10.99 -11.53 6.47
CA PRO A 9 11.36 -12.93 6.70
C PRO A 9 10.27 -13.93 6.24
N TYR A 10 9.01 -13.49 6.17
CA TYR A 10 7.88 -14.30 5.72
C TYR A 10 7.66 -14.28 4.21
N GLN A 11 8.52 -13.56 3.47
CA GLN A 11 8.44 -13.45 2.01
C GLN A 11 7.09 -12.90 1.52
N ALA A 12 6.51 -11.95 2.25
CA ALA A 12 5.27 -11.30 1.87
C ALA A 12 5.44 -10.57 0.53
N ASN A 13 4.40 -10.62 -0.30
CA ASN A 13 4.40 -9.93 -1.59
C ASN A 13 3.87 -8.51 -1.41
N CYS A 14 4.77 -7.54 -1.43
CA CYS A 14 4.42 -6.12 -1.54
C CYS A 14 4.26 -5.75 -3.02
N TYR A 15 3.18 -5.05 -3.38
CA TYR A 15 2.96 -4.57 -4.74
C TYR A 15 3.00 -3.06 -4.81
N ILE A 16 3.62 -2.53 -5.87
CA ILE A 16 3.60 -1.11 -6.21
C ILE A 16 2.88 -0.98 -7.55
N LEU A 17 1.73 -0.35 -7.53
CA LEU A 17 0.93 -0.05 -8.72
C LEU A 17 1.06 1.44 -9.04
N GLY A 18 1.31 1.79 -10.30
CA GLY A 18 1.46 3.19 -10.70
C GLY A 18 0.88 3.52 -12.07
N CYS A 19 0.27 4.70 -12.17
CA CYS A 19 -0.11 5.32 -13.43
C CYS A 19 1.14 5.96 -14.06
N LYS A 20 1.50 5.53 -15.28
CA LYS A 20 2.73 6.02 -15.94
C LYS A 20 2.62 7.49 -16.36
N GLU A 21 1.42 7.94 -16.69
CA GLU A 21 1.11 9.28 -17.21
C GLU A 21 1.10 10.31 -16.09
N THR A 22 0.37 10.06 -15.00
CA THR A 22 0.24 11.01 -13.89
C THR A 22 1.31 10.86 -12.83
N LYS A 23 2.08 9.77 -12.87
CA LYS A 23 3.03 9.37 -11.82
C LYS A 23 2.40 9.10 -10.45
N GLU A 24 1.08 9.00 -10.37
CA GLU A 24 0.42 8.56 -9.13
C GLU A 24 0.60 7.05 -8.94
N GLY A 25 0.85 6.63 -7.71
CA GLY A 25 0.97 5.23 -7.35
C GLY A 25 0.30 4.89 -6.03
N LEU A 26 0.22 3.59 -5.75
CA LEU A 26 -0.13 3.07 -4.45
C LEU A 26 0.73 1.86 -4.11
N VAL A 27 0.78 1.54 -2.82
CA VAL A 27 1.41 0.33 -2.30
C VAL A 27 0.34 -0.60 -1.76
N ILE A 28 0.47 -1.90 -1.99
CA ILE A 28 -0.38 -2.94 -1.42
C ILE A 28 0.51 -3.83 -0.55
N ASP A 29 0.09 -4.04 0.69
CA ASP A 29 0.74 -4.93 1.67
C ASP A 29 2.26 -4.66 1.81
N PRO A 30 2.65 -3.52 2.38
CA PRO A 30 4.05 -3.10 2.46
C PRO A 30 4.91 -4.03 3.33
N GLY A 31 4.32 -4.87 4.18
CA GLY A 31 5.00 -5.94 4.89
C GLY A 31 6.18 -5.50 5.74
N ASP A 32 7.40 -5.50 5.20
CA ASP A 32 8.63 -5.08 5.87
C ASP A 32 9.58 -4.40 4.85
N GLU A 33 10.81 -4.08 5.25
CA GLU A 33 11.88 -3.55 4.39
C GLU A 33 11.48 -2.25 3.67
N VAL A 34 10.82 -1.34 4.41
CA VAL A 34 10.27 -0.07 3.89
C VAL A 34 11.29 0.75 3.09
N PHE A 35 12.57 0.73 3.47
CA PHE A 35 13.63 1.39 2.71
C PHE A 35 13.76 0.87 1.26
N ARG A 36 13.63 -0.46 1.04
CA ARG A 36 13.65 -1.06 -0.31
C ARG A 36 12.41 -0.63 -1.09
N ILE A 37 11.25 -0.58 -0.44
CA ILE A 37 10.00 -0.12 -1.06
C ILE A 37 10.14 1.35 -1.50
N ILE A 38 10.61 2.22 -0.61
CA ILE A 38 10.83 3.65 -0.92
C ILE A 38 11.85 3.83 -2.05
N LYS A 39 12.93 3.04 -2.06
CA LYS A 39 13.91 3.07 -3.15
C LYS A 39 13.27 2.72 -4.50
N GLU A 40 12.42 1.69 -4.53
CA GLU A 40 11.69 1.31 -5.74
C GLU A 40 10.71 2.42 -6.17
N ILE A 41 9.88 2.94 -5.25
CA ILE A 41 8.97 4.07 -5.48
C ILE A 41 9.72 5.26 -6.11
N SER A 42 10.86 5.64 -5.52
CA SER A 42 11.69 6.75 -5.97
C SER A 42 12.26 6.50 -7.37
N SER A 43 12.77 5.29 -7.64
CA SER A 43 13.30 4.92 -8.95
C SER A 43 12.25 4.98 -10.08
N LEU A 44 10.99 4.71 -9.72
CA LEU A 44 9.85 4.77 -10.63
C LEU A 44 9.30 6.19 -10.79
N GLY A 45 9.75 7.13 -9.95
CA GLY A 45 9.29 8.51 -9.90
C GLY A 45 7.82 8.63 -9.52
N LEU A 46 7.34 7.78 -8.61
CA LEU A 46 5.93 7.75 -8.20
C LEU A 46 5.64 8.65 -7.00
N ASN A 47 4.48 9.31 -7.04
CA ASN A 47 3.85 9.95 -5.89
C ASN A 47 2.77 9.01 -5.31
N ILE A 48 3.00 8.49 -4.10
CA ILE A 48 2.11 7.49 -3.49
C ILE A 48 0.87 8.16 -2.90
N ARG A 49 -0.29 7.80 -3.43
CA ARG A 49 -1.61 8.30 -3.05
C ARG A 49 -2.26 7.48 -1.94
N TYR A 50 -1.98 6.18 -1.87
CA TYR A 50 -2.58 5.25 -0.92
C TYR A 50 -1.61 4.14 -0.53
N THR A 51 -1.75 3.64 0.69
CA THR A 51 -1.26 2.32 1.09
C THR A 51 -2.49 1.47 1.40
N LEU A 52 -2.69 0.39 0.66
CA LEU A 52 -3.83 -0.52 0.82
C LEU A 52 -3.36 -1.78 1.52
N ILE A 53 -4.12 -2.23 2.50
CA ILE A 53 -3.87 -3.49 3.21
C ILE A 53 -4.98 -4.46 2.85
N THR A 54 -4.61 -5.65 2.38
CA THR A 54 -5.57 -6.70 2.02
C THR A 54 -6.22 -7.33 3.24
N HIS A 55 -5.44 -7.64 4.27
CA HIS A 55 -5.92 -8.20 5.55
C HIS A 55 -4.92 -7.95 6.69
N GLY A 56 -5.36 -8.15 7.93
CA GLY A 56 -4.64 -7.74 9.15
C GLY A 56 -3.52 -8.66 9.63
N HIS A 57 -2.82 -9.39 8.75
CA HIS A 57 -1.74 -10.29 9.17
C HIS A 57 -0.38 -9.56 9.24
N ILE A 58 0.45 -9.96 10.21
CA ILE A 58 1.64 -9.19 10.63
C ILE A 58 2.68 -9.00 9.51
N ASP A 59 2.84 -10.00 8.66
CA ASP A 59 3.76 -9.98 7.52
C ASP A 59 3.33 -9.05 6.39
N HIS A 60 2.06 -8.63 6.35
CA HIS A 60 1.54 -7.66 5.37
C HIS A 60 1.52 -6.22 5.91
N VAL A 61 1.39 -6.04 7.23
CA VAL A 61 1.17 -4.72 7.84
C VAL A 61 2.39 -4.07 8.49
N GLY A 62 3.45 -4.83 8.77
CA GLY A 62 4.58 -4.38 9.61
C GLY A 62 5.18 -3.02 9.22
N GLY A 63 5.36 -2.79 7.92
CA GLY A 63 5.97 -1.60 7.34
C GLY A 63 4.96 -0.47 7.05
N ALA A 64 3.66 -0.69 7.27
CA ALA A 64 2.63 0.27 6.87
C ALA A 64 2.74 1.60 7.63
N GLN A 65 3.03 1.56 8.94
CA GLN A 65 3.14 2.78 9.74
C GLN A 65 4.36 3.62 9.33
N GLU A 66 5.49 2.98 9.07
CA GLU A 66 6.71 3.68 8.65
C GLU A 66 6.57 4.21 7.22
N LEU A 67 6.01 3.42 6.30
CA LEU A 67 5.75 3.85 4.93
C LEU A 67 4.83 5.09 4.92
N LYS A 68 3.76 5.09 5.72
CA LYS A 68 2.89 6.25 5.93
C LYS A 68 3.65 7.49 6.40
N LYS A 69 4.58 7.35 7.35
CA LYS A 69 5.38 8.48 7.86
C LYS A 69 6.22 9.12 6.75
N ILE A 70 6.75 8.32 5.83
CA ILE A 70 7.62 8.77 4.74
C ILE A 70 6.81 9.35 3.57
N THR A 71 5.82 8.61 3.07
CA THR A 71 5.05 8.98 1.88
C THR A 71 3.92 9.97 2.18
N LYS A 72 3.48 10.05 3.44
CA LYS A 72 2.25 10.74 3.88
C LYS A 72 0.97 10.18 3.27
N ALA A 73 1.05 9.04 2.58
CA ALA A 73 -0.11 8.40 2.00
C ALA A 73 -0.99 7.79 3.11
N PRO A 74 -2.33 7.97 3.05
CA PRO A 74 -3.24 7.32 3.98
C PRO A 74 -3.17 5.80 3.85
N VAL A 75 -3.29 5.11 4.99
CA VAL A 75 -3.40 3.65 5.06
C VAL A 75 -4.87 3.26 5.16
N LEU A 76 -5.33 2.44 4.22
CA LEU A 76 -6.69 1.95 4.13
C LEU A 76 -6.72 0.44 4.31
N ILE A 77 -7.67 -0.06 5.11
CA ILE A 77 -7.88 -1.48 5.38
C ILE A 77 -9.38 -1.74 5.59
N HIS A 78 -9.82 -2.99 5.40
CA HIS A 78 -11.19 -3.38 5.74
C HIS A 78 -11.43 -3.29 7.27
N PRO A 79 -12.60 -2.81 7.75
CA PRO A 79 -12.86 -2.65 9.18
C PRO A 79 -12.78 -3.93 10.01
N LEU A 80 -13.07 -5.09 9.41
CA LEU A 80 -12.95 -6.38 10.12
C LEU A 80 -11.49 -6.80 10.33
N ASP A 81 -10.57 -6.24 9.55
CA ASP A 81 -9.14 -6.57 9.58
C ASP A 81 -8.31 -5.51 10.29
N SER A 82 -8.87 -4.34 10.60
CA SER A 82 -8.13 -3.21 11.17
C SER A 82 -7.49 -3.52 12.53
N GLY A 83 -8.00 -4.52 13.26
CA GLY A 83 -7.39 -4.99 14.51
C GLY A 83 -5.98 -5.57 14.35
N GLY A 84 -5.56 -5.90 13.12
CA GLY A 84 -4.19 -6.31 12.81
C GLY A 84 -3.18 -5.16 12.77
N LEU A 85 -3.64 -3.90 12.69
CA LEU A 85 -2.76 -2.74 12.71
C LEU A 85 -2.41 -2.34 14.15
N VAL A 86 -1.16 -1.93 14.35
CA VAL A 86 -0.69 -1.34 15.63
C VAL A 86 -0.96 0.18 15.72
N PHE A 87 -1.76 0.71 14.80
CA PHE A 87 -2.12 2.13 14.70
C PHE A 87 -3.47 2.27 13.99
N GLU A 88 -4.15 3.39 14.23
CA GLU A 88 -5.43 3.68 13.58
C GLU A 88 -5.26 3.89 12.06
N PRO A 89 -6.02 3.17 11.21
CA PRO A 89 -6.02 3.42 9.78
C PRO A 89 -6.62 4.79 9.45
N ASP A 90 -6.22 5.37 8.32
CA ASP A 90 -6.71 6.68 7.86
C ASP A 90 -8.04 6.58 7.12
N GLY A 91 -8.41 5.37 6.67
CA GLY A 91 -9.64 5.13 5.94
C GLY A 91 -10.02 3.66 5.91
N ARG A 92 -11.22 3.40 5.41
CA ARG A 92 -11.81 2.06 5.34
C ARG A 92 -11.89 1.60 3.89
N LEU A 93 -11.62 0.33 3.67
CA LEU A 93 -11.96 -0.38 2.45
C LEU A 93 -13.31 -1.09 2.64
N VAL A 94 -14.20 -0.96 1.66
CA VAL A 94 -15.50 -1.64 1.65
C VAL A 94 -15.79 -2.22 0.27
N ASP A 95 -16.52 -3.34 0.21
CA ASP A 95 -16.92 -3.98 -1.04
C ASP A 95 -17.58 -2.98 -2.02
N GLY A 96 -17.22 -3.08 -3.29
CA GLY A 96 -17.67 -2.20 -4.36
C GLY A 96 -17.04 -0.80 -4.39
N GLN A 97 -16.20 -0.44 -3.41
CA GLN A 97 -15.53 0.86 -3.40
C GLN A 97 -14.59 1.01 -4.60
N LYS A 98 -14.65 2.19 -5.24
CA LYS A 98 -13.74 2.59 -6.31
C LYS A 98 -12.66 3.52 -5.77
N ILE A 99 -11.40 3.17 -6.01
CA ILE A 99 -10.23 3.95 -5.60
C ILE A 99 -9.59 4.55 -6.86
N PRO A 100 -9.65 5.88 -7.06
CA PRO A 100 -9.01 6.52 -8.20
C PRO A 100 -7.49 6.45 -8.08
N LEU A 101 -6.80 6.21 -9.20
CA LEU A 101 -5.34 6.25 -9.28
C LEU A 101 -4.90 6.75 -10.66
N GLY A 102 -4.55 8.04 -10.75
CA GLY A 102 -4.30 8.70 -12.03
C GLY A 102 -5.50 8.58 -12.96
N ASN A 103 -5.29 7.91 -14.10
CA ASN A 103 -6.28 7.79 -15.17
C ASN A 103 -7.09 6.48 -15.14
N PHE A 104 -7.02 5.71 -14.04
CA PHE A 104 -7.82 4.50 -13.85
C PHE A 104 -8.29 4.38 -12.41
N GLU A 105 -9.14 3.38 -12.16
CA GLU A 105 -9.67 3.06 -10.84
C GLU A 105 -9.38 1.61 -10.46
N ILE A 106 -9.38 1.35 -9.15
CA ILE A 106 -9.26 0.02 -8.56
C ILE A 106 -10.57 -0.27 -7.84
N SER A 107 -11.08 -1.48 -7.99
CA SER A 107 -12.30 -1.91 -7.31
C SER A 107 -11.93 -2.78 -6.13
N VAL A 108 -12.48 -2.45 -4.96
CA VAL A 108 -12.47 -3.34 -3.80
C VAL A 108 -13.56 -4.40 -4.01
N ILE A 109 -13.21 -5.65 -3.76
CA ILE A 109 -14.07 -6.84 -3.87
C ILE A 109 -13.97 -7.68 -2.61
#